data_AF-A0A1Q6RP25-F1
#
_entry.id   AF-A0A1Q6RP25-F1
#
_cell.length_a   1.000
_cell.length_b   1.000
_cell.length_c   1.000
_cell.angle_alpha   90.00
_cell.angle_beta   90.00
_cell.angle_gamma   90.00
#
_symmetry.space_group_name_H-M   'P 1'
#
loop_
_entity.id
_entity.type
_entity.pdbx_description
1 polymer ?
#
loop_
_entity_poly.entity_id
_entity_poly.type
_entity_poly.pdbx_seq_one_letter_code
_entity_poly.pdbx_strand_id
1 'polypeptide(L)'
;MNPYKEILRKFFSEYVSALRKRRGLTQEQMAEKLRITGRAYSDLERGIYCFSAVALVFLLLMLEEGEIKELLSPLRDEIEKVEGREVA
;
A
#
# COMPACT_ATOMS: atom_id res chain seq x y z
N MET A 1 -17.21 0.73 -12.16
CA MET A 1 -16.05 0.12 -11.48
C MET A 1 -15.76 0.95 -10.26
N ASN A 2 -15.49 0.39 -9.08
CA ASN A 2 -15.24 1.19 -7.87
C ASN A 2 -13.93 1.99 -8.06
N PRO A 3 -13.97 3.34 -8.16
CA PRO A 3 -12.80 4.14 -8.52
C PRO A 3 -11.72 4.05 -7.44
N TYR A 4 -12.10 3.96 -6.16
CA TYR A 4 -11.17 3.79 -5.06
C TYR A 4 -10.30 2.55 -5.20
N LYS A 5 -10.83 1.45 -5.75
CA LYS A 5 -10.09 0.19 -5.87
C LYS A 5 -8.81 0.35 -6.73
N GLU A 6 -8.88 1.12 -7.80
CA GLU A 6 -7.73 1.30 -8.70
C GLU A 6 -6.70 2.25 -8.11
N ILE A 7 -7.13 3.37 -7.53
CA ILE A 7 -6.26 4.33 -6.86
C ILE A 7 -5.53 3.66 -5.70
N LEU A 8 -6.27 2.97 -4.81
CA LEU A 8 -5.69 2.28 -3.66
C LEU A 8 -4.67 1.23 -4.10
N ARG A 9 -5.00 0.42 -5.12
CA ARG A 9 -4.09 -0.61 -5.62
C ARG A 9 -2.77 -0.02 -6.14
N LYS A 10 -2.85 1.04 -6.95
CA LYS A 10 -1.66 1.71 -7.47
C LYS A 10 -0.84 2.32 -6.34
N PHE A 11 -1.48 3.12 -5.49
CA PHE A 11 -0.85 3.80 -4.37
C PHE A 11 -0.09 2.82 -3.46
N PHE A 12 -0.76 1.75 -3.02
CA PHE A 12 -0.15 0.77 -2.11
C PHE A 12 0.95 -0.05 -2.76
N SER A 13 0.86 -0.37 -4.06
CA SER A 13 1.94 -1.07 -4.79
C SER A 13 3.23 -0.26 -4.83
N GLU A 14 3.12 1.05 -5.07
CA GLU A 14 4.26 1.97 -5.11
C GLU A 14 4.82 2.18 -3.71
N TYR A 15 3.95 2.45 -2.72
CA TYR A 15 4.33 2.65 -1.32
C TYR A 15 5.08 1.44 -0.75
N VAL A 16 4.53 0.23 -0.86
CA VAL A 16 5.13 -0.95 -0.24
C VAL A 16 6.48 -1.30 -0.88
N SER A 17 6.61 -1.11 -2.20
CA SER A 17 7.88 -1.31 -2.90
C SER A 17 8.94 -0.32 -2.46
N ALA A 18 8.57 0.96 -2.31
CA ALA A 18 9.47 2.00 -1.81
C ALA A 18 9.88 1.74 -0.37
N LEU A 19 8.93 1.41 0.51
CA LEU A 19 9.18 1.08 1.92
C LEU A 19 10.14 -0.10 2.06
N ARG A 20 9.90 -1.19 1.31
CA ARG A 20 10.75 -2.38 1.33
C ARG A 20 12.19 -2.02 0.94
N LYS A 21 12.37 -1.27 -0.15
CA LYS A 21 13.69 -0.84 -0.64
C LYS A 21 14.37 0.09 0.36
N ARG A 22 13.65 1.07 0.92
CA ARG A 22 14.15 2.00 1.95
C ARG A 22 14.66 1.27 3.20
N ARG A 23 13.99 0.18 3.57
CA ARG A 23 14.37 -0.68 4.71
C ARG A 23 15.38 -1.79 4.36
N GLY A 24 15.84 -1.87 3.11
CA GLY A 24 16.81 -2.90 2.68
C GLY A 24 16.30 -4.34 2.76
N LEU A 25 14.98 -4.54 2.67
CA LEU A 25 14.36 -5.87 2.85
C LEU A 25 14.24 -6.62 1.51
N THR A 26 14.37 -7.95 1.54
CA THR A 26 13.98 -8.82 0.43
C THR A 26 12.45 -8.91 0.32
N GLN A 27 11.94 -9.41 -0.81
CA GLN A 27 10.49 -9.64 -0.96
C GLN A 27 9.98 -10.64 0.08
N GLU A 28 10.76 -11.68 0.38
CA GLU A 28 10.45 -12.71 1.37
C GLU A 28 10.37 -12.14 2.79
N GLN A 29 11.35 -11.32 3.19
CA GLN A 29 11.36 -10.68 4.50
C GLN A 29 10.18 -9.73 4.69
N MET A 30 9.81 -9.00 3.63
CA MET A 30 8.65 -8.10 3.68
C MET A 30 7.34 -8.90 3.72
N ALA A 31 7.23 -9.97 2.93
CA ALA A 31 6.09 -10.87 2.95
C ALA A 31 5.86 -11.49 4.34
N GLU A 32 6.93 -11.90 5.02
CA GLU A 32 6.88 -12.42 6.39
C GLU A 32 6.33 -11.38 7.37
N LYS A 33 6.82 -10.14 7.31
CA LYS A 33 6.33 -9.04 8.16
C LYS A 33 4.85 -8.74 7.93
N LEU A 34 4.40 -8.85 6.69
CA LEU A 34 3.01 -8.65 6.29
C LEU A 34 2.11 -9.88 6.50
N ARG A 35 2.67 -11.01 6.96
CA ARG A 35 1.98 -12.29 7.17
C ARG A 35 1.29 -12.82 5.90
N ILE A 36 1.97 -12.69 4.77
CA ILE A 36 1.51 -13.19 3.46
C ILE A 36 2.59 -14.05 2.79
N THR A 37 2.22 -14.74 1.71
CA THR A 37 3.18 -15.50 0.92
C THR A 37 4.04 -14.58 0.06
N GLY A 38 5.26 -15.02 -0.28
CA GLY A 38 6.13 -14.27 -1.20
C GLY A 38 5.48 -14.00 -2.55
N ARG A 39 4.65 -14.93 -3.08
CA ARG A 39 3.86 -14.70 -4.30
C ARG A 39 2.85 -13.56 -4.11
N ALA A 40 2.07 -13.59 -3.02
CA ALA A 40 1.12 -12.52 -2.74
C ALA A 40 1.80 -11.15 -2.60
N TYR A 41 2.98 -11.12 -1.99
CA TYR A 41 3.78 -9.90 -1.92
C TYR A 41 4.29 -9.44 -3.29
N SER A 42 4.79 -10.36 -4.13
CA SER A 42 5.22 -10.05 -5.49
C SER A 42 4.07 -9.49 -6.33
N ASP A 43 2.87 -10.05 -6.20
CA ASP A 43 1.66 -9.57 -6.87
C ASP A 43 1.21 -8.18 -6.37
N LEU A 44 1.42 -7.88 -5.08
CA LEU A 44 1.21 -6.54 -4.51
C LEU A 44 2.16 -5.51 -5.12
N GLU A 45 3.47 -5.79 -5.20
CA GLU A 45 4.44 -4.85 -5.80
C GLU A 45 4.17 -4.62 -7.29
N ARG A 46 3.58 -5.59 -7.98
CA ARG A 46 3.20 -5.49 -9.40
C ARG A 46 1.84 -4.81 -9.61
N GLY A 47 1.12 -4.46 -8.54
CA GLY A 47 -0.20 -3.85 -8.62
C GLY A 47 -1.27 -4.78 -9.20
N ILE A 48 -1.09 -6.11 -9.10
CA ILE A 48 -2.10 -7.09 -9.55
C ILE A 48 -3.27 -7.09 -8.56
N TYR A 49 -2.95 -7.19 -7.27
CA TYR A 49 -3.89 -7.14 -6.15
C TYR A 49 -3.54 -6.00 -5.18
N CYS A 50 -4.49 -5.67 -4.30
CA CYS A 50 -4.28 -4.75 -3.18
C CYS A 50 -4.23 -5.55 -1.87
N PHE A 51 -3.81 -4.90 -0.78
CA PHE A 51 -3.79 -5.52 0.55
C PHE A 51 -5.15 -6.09 0.95
N SER A 52 -5.13 -7.27 1.60
CA SER A 52 -6.24 -7.68 2.45
C SER A 52 -6.27 -6.80 3.71
N ALA A 53 -7.42 -6.74 4.39
CA ALA A 53 -7.53 -5.99 5.65
C ALA A 53 -6.48 -6.43 6.69
N VAL A 54 -6.23 -7.74 6.81
CA VAL A 54 -5.23 -8.29 7.73
C VAL A 54 -3.82 -7.81 7.38
N ALA A 55 -3.43 -7.91 6.11
CA ALA A 55 -2.10 -7.50 5.68
C ALA A 55 -1.91 -5.97 5.79
N LEU A 56 -2.98 -5.19 5.60
CA LEU A 56 -2.97 -3.74 5.85
C LEU A 56 -2.74 -3.41 7.33
N VAL A 57 -3.36 -4.14 8.26
CA VAL A 57 -3.11 -3.96 9.70
C VAL A 57 -1.64 -4.25 10.03
N PHE A 58 -1.06 -5.31 9.48
CA PHE A 58 0.38 -5.59 9.67
C PHE A 58 1.28 -4.53 9.05
N LEU A 59 0.90 -3.96 7.91
CA LEU A 59 1.60 -2.79 7.35
C LEU A 59 1.54 -1.62 8.33
N LEU A 60 0.37 -1.28 8.88
CA LEU A 60 0.24 -0.16 9.81
C LEU A 60 1.03 -0.38 11.11
N LEU A 61 1.02 -1.60 11.65
CA LEU A 61 1.75 -1.95 12.88
C LEU A 61 3.28 -1.89 12.73
N MET A 62 3.81 -1.98 11.51
CA MET A 62 5.26 -1.94 11.29
C MET A 62 5.81 -0.55 10.96
N LEU A 63 4.94 0.46 10.79
CA LEU A 63 5.32 1.83 10.51
C LEU A 63 5.56 2.62 11.80
N GLU A 64 6.54 3.50 11.77
CA GLU A 64 6.70 4.53 12.80
C GLU A 64 5.63 5.62 12.63
N GLU A 65 5.35 6.40 13.68
CA GLU A 65 4.31 7.44 13.66
C GLU A 65 4.52 8.45 12.50
N GLY A 66 5.78 8.83 12.24
CA GLY A 66 6.14 9.68 11.10
C GLY A 66 5.81 9.02 9.76
N GLU A 67 6.07 7.72 9.61
CA GLU A 67 5.79 6.98 8.38
C GLU A 67 4.29 6.75 8.16
N ILE A 68 3.49 6.62 9.22
CA ILE A 68 2.03 6.59 9.11
C ILE A 68 1.53 7.90 8.50
N LYS A 69 2.10 9.04 8.92
CA LYS A 69 1.75 10.34 8.34
C LYS A 69 2.22 10.45 6.88
N GLU A 70 3.41 9.95 6.55
CA GLU A 70 3.91 9.85 5.17
C GLU A 70 3.04 8.95 4.28
N LEU A 71 2.41 7.92 4.84
CA LEU A 71 1.45 7.08 4.13
C LEU A 71 0.10 7.80 3.92
N LEU A 72 -0.48 8.34 5.00
CA LEU A 72 -1.87 8.80 5.00
C LEU A 72 -2.06 10.16 4.33
N SER A 73 -1.08 11.06 4.38
CA SER A 73 -1.23 12.41 3.80
C SER A 73 -1.33 12.34 2.27
N PRO A 74 -0.39 11.70 1.55
CA PRO A 74 -0.50 11.57 0.10
C PRO A 74 -1.68 10.68 -0.33
N LEU A 75 -2.03 9.68 0.48
CA LEU A 75 -3.23 8.87 0.21
C LEU A 75 -4.50 9.71 0.24
N ARG A 76 -4.63 10.62 1.22
CA ARG A 76 -5.76 11.55 1.29
C ARG A 76 -5.85 12.39 0.02
N ASP A 77 -4.72 12.95 -0.44
CA ASP A 77 -4.69 13.75 -1.66
C ASP A 77 -5.14 12.94 -2.89
N GLU A 78 -4.75 11.67 -2.98
CA GLU A 78 -5.20 10.79 -4.07
C GLU A 78 -6.70 10.49 -4.00
N ILE A 79 -7.28 10.38 -2.80
CA ILE A 79 -8.71 10.17 -2.62
C ILE A 79 -9.50 11.45 -2.96
N GLU A 80 -9.05 12.62 -2.49
CA GLU A 80 -9.67 13.90 -2.80
C GLU A 80 -9.70 14.20 -4.31
N LYS A 81 -8.65 13.81 -5.04
CA LYS A 81 -8.63 13.90 -6.52
C LYS A 81 -9.70 13.04 -7.19
N VAL A 82 -10.05 11.91 -6.60
CA VAL A 82 -11.07 11.00 -7.13
C VAL A 82 -12.45 11.58 -6.87
N GLU A 83 -12.70 11.99 -5.62
CA GLU A 83 -13.97 12.60 -5.21
C GLU A 83 -14.23 13.91 -5.98
N GLY A 84 -13.22 14.77 -6.14
CA GLY A 84 -13.34 16.01 -6.92
C GLY A 84 -13.61 15.82 -8.41
N ARG A 85 -13.27 14.65 -8.97
CA ARG A 85 -13.60 14.28 -10.36
C ARG A 85 -15.01 13.74 -10.52
N GLU A 86 -15.65 13.27 -9.45
CA GLU A 86 -17.05 12.82 -9.48
C GLU A 86 -18.05 13.98 -9.42
N VAL A 87 -17.61 15.18 -9.01
CA VAL A 87 -18.45 16.38 -8.86
C VAL A 87 -18.41 17.30 -10.09
N ALA A 88 -17.54 17.04 -11.06
CA ALA A 88 -17.31 17.88 -12.26
C ALA A 88 -17.99 17.34 -13.53
#